data_AF-A0AAV5EU13-F1
#
_entry.id   AF-A0AAV5EU13-F1
#
_cell.length_a   1.000
_cell.length_b   1.000
_cell.length_c   1.000
_cell.angle_alpha   90.00
_cell.angle_beta   90.00
_cell.angle_gamma   90.00
#
_symmetry.space_group_name_H-M   'P 1'
#
loop_
_entity.id
_entity.type
_entity.pdbx_description
1 polymer ?
#
loop_
_entity_poly.entity_id
_entity_poly.type
_entity_poly.pdbx_seq_one_letter_code
_entity_poly.pdbx_strand_id
1 'polypeptide(L)'
;MTPRRPAMAAAWLCGLLLSLLALTSAASAAEADGAEGNWEPLIRMPTEKGGDAAAAAASTAAEEEEQEVGTKWAVLIAGSSGYGNYRHQADVCHAYQILRKGGLKEENIVVFMYDDIAHNILNPRPGVVINHPKGENVYPGVPKDYTGHEVTTENFFAVLLGNKSAVTGGSKKVIDSKPNDHIFIYYSDHGGPGVLGVYLDISHN
;
A
#
# COMPACT_ATOMS: atom_id res chain seq x y z
N MET A 1 33.98 -39.94 -73.50
CA MET A 1 34.28 -38.53 -73.17
C MET A 1 33.92 -38.29 -71.72
N THR A 2 34.93 -38.17 -70.86
CA THR A 2 34.88 -37.61 -69.49
C THR A 2 34.57 -36.10 -69.51
N PRO A 3 34.37 -35.40 -68.36
CA PRO A 3 34.15 -35.82 -66.96
C PRO A 3 32.90 -35.11 -66.35
N ARG A 4 32.39 -35.42 -65.15
CA ARG A 4 32.88 -34.95 -63.84
C ARG A 4 31.96 -35.49 -62.73
N ARG A 5 32.52 -36.16 -61.73
CA ARG A 5 32.11 -36.01 -60.31
C ARG A 5 32.75 -34.71 -59.81
N PRO A 6 32.17 -33.93 -58.86
CA PRO A 6 31.90 -34.37 -57.48
C PRO A 6 30.53 -33.79 -56.98
N ALA A 7 30.05 -33.89 -55.75
CA ALA A 7 30.67 -34.14 -54.47
C ALA A 7 29.60 -34.69 -53.51
N MET A 8 30.00 -35.64 -52.66
CA MET A 8 29.36 -35.83 -51.38
C MET A 8 29.56 -34.56 -50.55
N ALA A 9 28.58 -33.66 -50.53
CA ALA A 9 28.64 -32.46 -49.69
C ALA A 9 27.25 -31.80 -49.51
N ALA A 10 26.23 -32.57 -49.15
CA ALA A 10 24.89 -32.00 -48.89
C ALA A 10 24.23 -32.51 -47.60
N ALA A 11 24.97 -33.24 -46.76
CA ALA A 11 24.51 -33.66 -45.43
C ALA A 11 25.24 -32.95 -44.26
N TRP A 12 26.24 -32.11 -44.56
CA TRP A 12 27.03 -31.38 -43.56
C TRP A 12 26.75 -29.86 -43.53
N LEU A 13 25.85 -29.35 -44.38
CA LEU A 13 25.47 -27.93 -44.40
C LEU A 13 24.14 -27.62 -43.70
N CYS A 14 23.27 -28.61 -43.45
CA CYS A 14 22.11 -28.41 -42.58
C CYS A 14 22.45 -28.53 -41.08
N GLY A 15 23.52 -29.26 -40.72
CA GLY A 15 23.99 -29.35 -39.33
C GLY A 15 24.71 -28.10 -38.84
N LEU A 16 25.37 -27.34 -39.73
CA LEU A 16 26.13 -26.16 -39.35
C LEU A 16 25.31 -24.86 -39.32
N LEU A 17 24.16 -24.79 -40.02
CA LEU A 17 23.21 -23.67 -39.88
C LEU A 17 22.35 -23.79 -38.62
N LEU A 18 22.13 -25.00 -38.09
CA LEU A 18 21.44 -25.21 -36.82
C LEU A 18 22.35 -24.98 -35.60
N SER A 19 23.68 -25.03 -35.75
CA SER A 19 24.61 -24.63 -34.69
C SER A 19 24.95 -23.13 -34.69
N LEU A 20 24.78 -22.41 -35.80
CA LEU A 20 25.02 -20.96 -35.84
C LEU A 20 23.81 -20.11 -35.39
N LEU A 21 22.58 -20.64 -35.45
CA LEU A 21 21.40 -19.96 -34.90
C LEU A 21 21.25 -20.17 -33.38
N ALA A 22 21.99 -21.12 -32.81
CA ALA A 22 22.07 -21.33 -31.35
C ALA A 22 23.18 -20.50 -30.68
N LEU A 23 23.96 -19.72 -31.44
CA LEU A 23 25.06 -18.89 -30.90
C LEU A 23 24.84 -17.37 -30.98
N THR A 24 23.65 -16.89 -31.36
CA THR A 24 23.33 -15.44 -31.35
C THR A 24 22.17 -15.03 -30.45
N SER A 25 21.60 -15.94 -29.63
CA SER A 25 20.65 -15.56 -28.57
C SER A 25 21.23 -15.63 -27.15
N ALA A 26 22.52 -15.96 -27.00
CA ALA A 26 23.22 -15.99 -25.71
C ALA A 26 23.92 -14.66 -25.35
N ALA A 27 23.55 -13.54 -25.99
CA ALA A 27 24.11 -12.21 -25.72
C ALA A 27 23.01 -11.12 -25.75
N SER A 28 22.01 -11.27 -24.89
CA SER A 28 21.18 -10.16 -24.37
C SER A 28 20.63 -10.52 -22.99
N ALA A 29 21.43 -11.25 -22.22
CA ALA A 29 21.26 -11.46 -20.80
C ALA A 29 22.44 -10.78 -20.09
N ALA A 30 22.59 -9.48 -20.34
CA ALA A 30 23.48 -8.60 -19.59
C ALA A 30 22.59 -7.81 -18.63
N GLU A 31 22.59 -8.26 -17.38
CA GLU A 31 22.48 -7.47 -16.14
C GLU A 31 21.59 -6.23 -16.21
N ALA A 32 20.28 -6.43 -16.05
CA ALA A 32 19.51 -5.49 -15.27
C ALA A 32 19.64 -5.94 -13.81
N ASP A 33 20.66 -5.37 -13.18
CA ASP A 33 21.01 -5.44 -11.77
C ASP A 33 19.75 -5.55 -10.90
N GLY A 34 19.58 -6.71 -10.28
CA GLY A 34 18.65 -6.91 -9.19
C GLY A 34 19.13 -6.11 -8.00
N ALA A 35 18.89 -4.79 -8.03
CA ALA A 35 18.77 -4.02 -6.83
C ALA A 35 17.52 -4.56 -6.11
N GLU A 36 17.69 -5.65 -5.36
CA GLU A 36 16.90 -5.88 -4.17
C GLU A 36 17.09 -4.64 -3.31
N GLY A 37 16.24 -3.64 -3.59
CA GLY A 37 16.07 -2.51 -2.71
C GLY A 37 15.72 -3.12 -1.38
N ASN A 38 16.65 -3.00 -0.43
CA ASN A 38 16.37 -3.22 0.98
C ASN A 38 15.33 -2.16 1.37
N TRP A 39 14.08 -2.42 1.02
CA TRP A 39 12.94 -1.64 1.45
C TRP A 39 12.84 -1.90 2.93
N GLU A 40 13.35 -0.97 3.73
CA GLU A 40 13.08 -1.04 5.15
C GLU A 40 11.56 -0.98 5.33
N PRO A 41 10.94 -2.03 5.91
CA PRO A 41 9.50 -2.07 6.11
C PRO A 41 9.04 -1.05 7.16
N LEU A 42 9.97 -0.29 7.74
CA LEU A 42 9.74 0.70 8.75
C LEU A 42 9.64 2.08 8.10
N ILE A 43 8.44 2.67 8.16
CA ILE A 43 8.28 4.10 7.91
C ILE A 43 9.10 4.82 8.97
N ARG A 44 10.29 5.28 8.60
CA ARG A 44 11.14 6.07 9.50
C ARG A 44 10.59 7.47 9.64
N MET A 45 10.54 7.97 10.86
CA MET A 45 10.18 9.36 11.10
C MET A 45 11.31 10.29 10.61
N PRO A 46 11.02 11.53 10.19
CA PRO A 46 12.05 12.53 9.90
C PRO A 46 12.99 12.80 11.09
N THR A 47 12.55 12.47 12.32
CA THR A 47 13.30 12.57 13.56
C THR A 47 14.14 11.32 13.88
N GLU A 48 13.89 10.19 13.22
CA GLU A 48 14.68 8.96 13.39
C GLU A 48 15.97 9.07 12.56
N LYS A 49 17.07 9.46 13.20
CA LYS A 49 18.39 9.48 12.55
C LYS A 49 18.81 8.06 12.17
N GLY A 50 19.08 7.84 10.88
CA GLY A 50 19.82 6.67 10.41
C GLY A 50 21.32 6.88 10.62
N GLY A 51 21.94 6.02 11.43
CA GLY A 51 23.40 5.96 11.56
C GLY A 51 23.89 5.66 12.97
N ASP A 52 24.57 4.53 13.10
CA ASP A 52 25.55 4.15 14.14
C ASP A 52 25.03 3.86 15.56
N ALA A 53 24.48 2.64 15.71
CA ALA A 53 24.05 2.01 16.96
C ALA A 53 25.11 1.98 18.09
N ALA A 54 26.40 2.21 17.80
CA ALA A 54 27.47 2.16 18.78
C ALA A 54 27.74 3.50 19.50
N ALA A 55 27.54 4.64 18.83
CA ALA A 55 27.74 5.96 19.43
C ALA A 55 26.51 6.42 20.23
N ALA A 56 25.32 5.99 19.81
CA ALA A 56 24.06 6.25 20.52
C ALA A 56 23.98 5.58 21.89
N ALA A 57 24.66 4.44 22.10
CA ALA A 57 24.64 3.71 23.37
C ALA A 57 25.38 4.44 24.52
N ALA A 58 26.28 5.38 24.20
CA ALA A 58 27.08 6.08 25.21
C ALA A 58 26.49 7.44 25.60
N SER A 59 25.70 8.09 24.73
CA SER A 59 25.04 9.37 25.03
C SER A 59 23.61 9.20 25.57
N THR A 60 23.03 8.01 25.46
CA THR A 60 21.66 7.69 25.93
C THR A 60 21.56 7.60 27.44
N ALA A 61 22.65 7.30 28.17
CA ALA A 61 22.60 7.16 29.63
C ALA A 61 22.53 8.50 30.40
N ALA A 62 22.70 9.64 29.74
CA ALA A 62 22.78 10.95 30.40
C ALA A 62 21.62 11.91 30.05
N GLU A 63 20.75 11.55 29.10
CA GLU A 63 19.59 12.36 28.69
C GLU A 63 18.31 11.51 28.60
N GLU A 64 18.15 10.52 29.46
CA GLU A 64 16.83 9.97 29.81
C GLU A 64 16.11 10.96 30.75
N GLU A 65 15.83 12.17 30.27
CA GLU A 65 14.50 12.69 30.56
C GLU A 65 13.57 11.82 29.71
N GLU A 66 12.63 11.11 30.35
CA GLU A 66 11.52 10.44 29.68
C GLU A 66 10.81 11.46 28.78
N GLN A 67 11.23 11.60 27.54
CA GLN A 67 10.29 11.99 26.50
C GLN A 67 9.35 10.80 26.37
N GLU A 68 8.27 10.85 27.15
CA GLU A 68 7.15 9.91 27.09
C GLU A 68 6.78 9.75 25.60
N VAL A 69 7.14 8.60 25.02
CA VAL A 69 6.90 8.33 23.60
C VAL A 69 5.39 8.33 23.42
N GLY A 70 4.87 9.41 22.82
CA GLY A 70 3.44 9.61 22.68
C GLY A 70 2.77 8.52 21.86
N THR A 71 1.45 8.44 21.98
CA THR A 71 0.65 7.46 21.26
C THR A 71 0.70 7.73 19.77
N LYS A 72 0.91 6.68 18.96
CA LYS A 72 0.81 6.76 17.51
C LYS A 72 -0.63 6.49 17.08
N TRP A 73 -1.19 7.43 16.34
CA TRP A 73 -2.54 7.41 15.78
C TRP A 73 -2.50 7.38 14.26
N ALA A 74 -3.56 6.86 13.65
CA ALA A 74 -3.75 6.95 12.21
C ALA A 74 -5.21 7.21 11.82
N VAL A 75 -5.39 7.98 10.75
CA VAL A 75 -6.66 8.10 10.02
C VAL A 75 -6.42 7.63 8.59
N LEU A 76 -7.15 6.60 8.17
CA LEU A 76 -7.08 6.03 6.82
C LEU A 76 -8.43 6.28 6.13
N ILE A 77 -8.43 6.90 4.95
CA ILE A 77 -9.66 7.24 4.24
C ILE A 77 -9.59 6.91 2.75
N ALA A 78 -10.61 6.17 2.30
CA ALA A 78 -10.93 5.98 0.90
C ALA A 78 -12.10 6.89 0.55
N GLY A 79 -11.86 7.90 -0.28
CA GLY A 79 -12.86 8.94 -0.59
C GLY A 79 -13.96 8.52 -1.56
N SER A 80 -13.86 7.34 -2.19
CA SER A 80 -14.85 6.86 -3.17
C SER A 80 -15.40 5.47 -2.93
N SER A 81 -16.49 5.20 -3.64
CA SER A 81 -17.20 3.93 -3.72
C SER A 81 -17.29 3.43 -5.17
N GLY A 82 -17.85 2.24 -5.33
CA GLY A 82 -18.06 1.57 -6.60
C GLY A 82 -16.87 0.71 -7.01
N TYR A 83 -17.15 -0.44 -7.63
CA TYR A 83 -16.11 -1.42 -7.98
C TYR A 83 -15.05 -0.88 -8.96
N GLY A 84 -15.38 0.10 -9.80
CA GLY A 84 -14.39 0.80 -10.64
C GLY A 84 -13.32 1.56 -9.84
N ASN A 85 -13.59 1.84 -8.56
CA ASN A 85 -12.70 2.50 -7.62
C ASN A 85 -12.09 1.53 -6.59
N TYR A 86 -12.16 0.22 -6.85
CA TYR A 86 -11.59 -0.85 -6.02
C TYR A 86 -10.25 -0.50 -5.35
N ARG A 87 -9.34 0.10 -6.13
CA ARG A 87 -7.97 0.44 -5.73
C ARG A 87 -7.90 1.33 -4.48
N HIS A 88 -8.81 2.30 -4.31
CA HIS A 88 -8.74 3.24 -3.19
C HIS A 88 -9.04 2.57 -1.84
N GLN A 89 -10.02 1.66 -1.80
CA GLN A 89 -10.29 0.88 -0.59
C GLN A 89 -9.24 -0.23 -0.38
N ALA A 90 -8.69 -0.79 -1.46
CA ALA A 90 -7.56 -1.72 -1.37
C ALA A 90 -6.30 -1.06 -0.78
N ASP A 91 -6.02 0.19 -1.14
CA ASP A 91 -4.96 1.01 -0.57
C ASP A 91 -5.14 1.22 0.93
N VAL A 92 -6.32 1.63 1.37
CA VAL A 92 -6.65 1.81 2.80
C VAL A 92 -6.52 0.50 3.57
N CYS A 93 -7.05 -0.60 3.03
CA CYS A 93 -6.91 -1.92 3.65
C CYS A 93 -5.43 -2.31 3.80
N HIS A 94 -4.63 -2.09 2.76
CA HIS A 94 -3.20 -2.40 2.79
C HIS A 94 -2.44 -1.51 3.79
N ALA A 95 -2.74 -0.21 3.83
CA ALA A 95 -2.17 0.71 4.81
C ALA A 95 -2.49 0.27 6.25
N TYR A 96 -3.71 -0.18 6.53
CA TYR A 96 -4.07 -0.77 7.82
C TYR A 96 -3.18 -1.97 8.15
N GLN A 97 -3.00 -2.91 7.21
CA GLN A 97 -2.14 -4.08 7.46
C GLN A 97 -0.70 -3.69 7.79
N ILE A 98 -0.13 -2.68 7.11
CA ILE A 98 1.21 -2.17 7.39
C ILE A 98 1.28 -1.58 8.81
N LEU A 99 0.34 -0.72 9.18
CA LEU A 99 0.31 -0.08 10.50
C LEU A 99 0.12 -1.09 11.64
N ARG A 100 -0.73 -2.11 11.44
CA ARG A 100 -0.92 -3.19 12.40
C ARG A 100 0.34 -4.03 12.57
N LYS A 101 1.00 -4.42 11.46
CA LYS A 101 2.29 -5.12 11.49
C LYS A 101 3.39 -4.28 12.16
N GLY A 102 3.33 -2.96 12.01
CA GLY A 102 4.21 -1.99 12.69
C GLY A 102 3.88 -1.73 14.16
N GLY A 103 2.86 -2.39 14.73
CA GLY A 103 2.54 -2.31 16.16
C GLY A 103 1.54 -1.22 16.56
N LEU A 104 0.96 -0.44 15.64
CA LEU A 104 -0.14 0.46 15.99
C LEU A 104 -1.36 -0.35 16.44
N LYS A 105 -1.94 0.04 17.58
CA LYS A 105 -3.15 -0.57 18.11
C LYS A 105 -4.36 -0.17 17.28
N GLU A 106 -5.30 -1.09 17.10
CA GLU A 106 -6.53 -0.86 16.34
C GLU A 106 -7.39 0.28 16.91
N GLU A 107 -7.40 0.43 18.24
CA GLU A 107 -8.10 1.52 18.93
C GLU A 107 -7.58 2.91 18.53
N ASN A 108 -6.36 2.99 17.99
CA ASN A 108 -5.72 4.23 17.54
C ASN A 108 -5.71 4.39 16.01
N ILE A 109 -6.33 3.46 15.27
CA ILE A 109 -6.49 3.56 13.82
C ILE A 109 -7.97 3.75 13.52
N VAL A 110 -8.31 4.90 12.94
CA VAL A 110 -9.66 5.20 12.45
C VAL A 110 -9.72 4.94 10.96
N VAL A 111 -10.67 4.12 10.52
CA VAL A 111 -10.83 3.76 9.09
C VAL A 111 -12.14 4.27 8.52
N PHE A 112 -12.02 5.03 7.43
CA PHE A 112 -13.10 5.42 6.53
C PHE A 112 -12.98 4.66 5.22
N MET A 113 -13.97 3.83 4.91
CA MET A 113 -14.09 3.22 3.59
C MET A 113 -15.53 2.84 3.33
N TYR A 114 -16.01 3.03 2.10
CA TYR A 114 -17.42 2.81 1.80
C TYR A 114 -17.85 1.34 2.02
N ASP A 115 -16.92 0.39 1.92
CA ASP A 115 -17.09 -1.04 2.21
C ASP A 115 -17.95 -1.83 1.20
N ASP A 116 -17.99 -1.35 -0.05
CA ASP A 116 -18.77 -1.95 -1.14
C ASP A 116 -17.92 -2.79 -2.12
N ILE A 117 -16.69 -3.15 -1.74
CA ILE A 117 -15.74 -3.86 -2.60
C ILE A 117 -15.68 -5.36 -2.30
N ALA A 118 -15.49 -5.75 -1.03
CA ALA A 118 -15.23 -7.14 -0.67
C ALA A 118 -16.35 -8.09 -1.11
N HIS A 119 -17.61 -7.65 -1.02
CA HIS A 119 -18.79 -8.44 -1.39
C HIS A 119 -19.53 -7.87 -2.62
N ASN A 120 -18.85 -7.05 -3.43
CA ASN A 120 -19.44 -6.57 -4.68
C ASN A 120 -19.76 -7.74 -5.62
N ILE A 121 -20.86 -7.67 -6.37
CA ILE A 121 -21.22 -8.69 -7.38
C ILE A 121 -20.16 -8.85 -8.47
N LEU A 122 -19.38 -7.79 -8.73
CA LEU A 122 -18.29 -7.81 -9.70
C LEU A 122 -16.98 -8.34 -9.11
N ASN A 123 -16.90 -8.59 -7.80
CA ASN A 123 -15.71 -9.15 -7.18
C ASN A 123 -15.63 -10.66 -7.48
N PRO A 124 -14.63 -11.13 -8.26
CA PRO A 124 -14.51 -12.55 -8.59
C PRO A 124 -14.10 -13.42 -7.39
N ARG A 125 -13.68 -12.80 -6.28
CA ARG A 125 -13.33 -13.48 -5.03
C ARG A 125 -14.04 -12.80 -3.86
N PRO A 126 -15.32 -13.13 -3.61
CA PRO A 126 -16.09 -12.53 -2.51
C PRO A 126 -15.36 -12.64 -1.16
N GLY A 127 -15.34 -11.55 -0.39
CA GLY A 127 -14.62 -11.43 0.88
C GLY A 127 -13.11 -11.18 0.75
N VAL A 128 -12.59 -11.11 -0.49
CA VAL A 128 -11.15 -10.87 -0.75
C VAL A 128 -10.93 -9.52 -1.41
N VAL A 129 -10.03 -8.74 -0.83
CA VAL A 129 -9.46 -7.54 -1.43
C VAL A 129 -7.95 -7.69 -1.43
N ILE A 130 -7.32 -7.76 -2.60
CA ILE A 130 -5.86 -7.67 -2.77
C ILE A 130 -5.46 -6.24 -3.17
N ASN A 131 -4.24 -5.83 -2.81
CA ASN A 131 -3.62 -4.59 -3.32
C ASN A 131 -2.29 -4.85 -4.07
N HIS A 132 -2.10 -6.08 -4.54
CA HIS A 132 -0.97 -6.48 -5.39
C HIS A 132 -1.37 -7.74 -6.17
N PRO A 133 -0.98 -7.93 -7.45
CA PRO A 133 -1.45 -9.05 -8.28
C PRO A 133 -1.24 -10.44 -7.67
N LYS A 134 -0.15 -10.62 -6.92
CA LYS A 134 0.18 -11.85 -6.17
C LYS A 134 0.13 -11.64 -4.64
N GLY A 135 -0.53 -10.57 -4.20
CA GLY A 135 -0.61 -10.19 -2.79
C GLY A 135 -1.65 -11.00 -2.01
N GLU A 136 -1.52 -10.93 -0.69
CA GLU A 136 -2.47 -11.50 0.25
C GLU A 136 -3.78 -10.70 0.29
N ASN A 137 -4.80 -11.28 0.93
CA ASN A 137 -6.03 -10.56 1.23
C ASN A 137 -5.76 -9.50 2.31
N VAL A 138 -5.92 -8.22 1.97
CA VAL A 138 -5.70 -7.09 2.87
C VAL A 138 -6.97 -6.64 3.62
N TYR A 139 -8.13 -7.18 3.27
CA TYR A 139 -9.43 -6.83 3.87
C TYR A 139 -9.67 -7.32 5.32
N PRO A 140 -9.23 -8.53 5.73
CA PRO A 140 -9.56 -9.06 7.05
C PRO A 140 -8.98 -8.21 8.18
N GLY A 141 -9.78 -8.03 9.24
CA GLY A 141 -9.38 -7.26 10.42
C GLY A 141 -9.43 -5.75 10.26
N VAL A 142 -9.59 -5.21 9.04
CA VAL A 142 -9.71 -3.76 8.82
C VAL A 142 -11.00 -3.24 9.50
N PRO A 143 -10.88 -2.29 10.46
CA PRO A 143 -12.02 -1.71 11.16
C PRO A 143 -13.03 -1.08 10.21
N LYS A 144 -14.29 -1.11 10.63
CA LYS A 144 -15.41 -0.49 9.93
C LYS A 144 -15.90 0.70 10.74
N ASP A 145 -15.00 1.67 10.99
CA ASP A 145 -15.33 2.79 11.88
C ASP A 145 -16.36 3.72 11.24
N TYR A 146 -16.18 4.02 9.95
CA TYR A 146 -17.13 4.81 9.15
C TYR A 146 -17.25 4.18 7.77
N THR A 147 -18.45 3.68 7.45
CA THR A 147 -18.71 2.97 6.19
C THR A 147 -19.95 3.48 5.49
N GLY A 148 -20.11 3.16 4.20
CA GLY A 148 -21.24 3.63 3.41
C GLY A 148 -21.44 5.15 3.49
N HIS A 149 -22.66 5.57 3.84
CA HIS A 149 -23.07 6.97 3.97
C HIS A 149 -22.41 7.71 5.15
N GLU A 150 -21.65 7.02 6.01
CA GLU A 150 -20.94 7.63 7.13
C GLU A 150 -19.56 8.16 6.71
N VAL A 151 -19.11 7.84 5.49
CA VAL A 151 -17.89 8.41 4.88
C VAL A 151 -18.19 9.82 4.39
N THR A 152 -18.26 10.76 5.33
CA THR A 152 -18.59 12.17 5.07
C THR A 152 -17.46 13.10 5.50
N THR A 153 -17.47 14.31 4.93
CA THR A 153 -16.52 15.38 5.28
C THR A 153 -16.70 15.80 6.75
N GLU A 154 -17.94 15.85 7.24
CA GLU A 154 -18.27 16.21 8.61
C GLU A 154 -17.69 15.21 9.60
N ASN A 155 -17.86 13.91 9.35
CA ASN A 155 -17.29 12.87 10.19
C ASN A 155 -15.75 12.89 10.12
N PHE A 156 -15.18 13.08 8.93
CA PHE A 156 -13.73 13.17 8.78
C PHE A 156 -13.12 14.31 9.61
N PHE A 157 -13.70 15.52 9.54
CA PHE A 157 -13.25 16.63 10.39
C PHE A 157 -13.52 16.40 11.87
N ALA A 158 -14.67 15.83 12.24
CA ALA A 158 -14.96 15.50 13.64
C ALA A 158 -13.94 14.50 14.22
N VAL A 159 -13.51 13.51 13.43
CA VAL A 159 -12.46 12.56 13.79
C VAL A 159 -11.12 13.25 14.00
N LEU A 160 -10.70 14.11 13.07
CA LEU A 160 -9.42 14.83 13.16
C LEU A 160 -9.38 15.78 14.36
N LEU A 161 -10.52 16.36 14.74
CA LEU A 161 -10.64 17.27 15.87
C LEU A 161 -10.90 16.56 17.20
N GLY A 162 -10.93 15.23 17.23
CA GLY A 162 -11.23 14.46 18.45
C GLY A 162 -12.66 14.68 18.97
N ASN A 163 -13.57 15.21 18.16
CA ASN A 163 -14.90 15.63 18.60
C ASN A 163 -15.95 14.53 18.42
N LYS A 164 -16.04 13.61 19.39
CA LYS A 164 -17.01 12.50 19.40
C LYS A 164 -18.47 12.97 19.28
N SER A 165 -18.81 14.15 19.80
CA SER A 165 -20.18 14.68 19.77
C SER A 165 -20.60 15.21 18.39
N ALA A 166 -19.65 15.56 17.53
CA ALA A 166 -19.92 16.00 16.16
C ALA A 166 -20.02 14.84 15.16
N VAL A 167 -19.66 13.63 15.57
CA VAL A 167 -19.75 12.42 14.72
C VAL A 167 -21.21 11.96 14.58
N THR A 168 -21.63 11.70 13.34
CA THR A 168 -22.93 11.11 12.99
C THR A 168 -22.75 9.67 12.48
N GLY A 169 -23.52 8.70 13.01
CA GLY A 169 -23.30 7.27 12.71
C GLY A 169 -21.94 6.72 13.19
N GLY A 170 -21.52 5.58 12.64
CA GLY A 170 -20.19 4.98 12.79
C GLY A 170 -19.89 4.44 14.18
N SER A 171 -18.63 4.02 14.38
CA SER A 171 -18.12 3.49 15.65
C SER A 171 -17.92 4.56 16.73
N LYS A 172 -18.02 5.84 16.36
CA LYS A 172 -17.66 7.01 17.20
C LYS A 172 -16.18 7.11 17.58
N LYS A 173 -15.31 6.29 16.98
CA LYS A 173 -13.86 6.39 17.17
C LYS A 173 -13.36 7.69 16.52
N VAL A 174 -12.56 8.45 17.25
CA VAL A 174 -11.94 9.71 16.81
C VAL A 174 -10.49 9.74 17.25
N ILE A 175 -9.71 10.72 16.76
CA ILE A 175 -8.35 10.95 17.23
C ILE A 175 -8.40 11.77 18.53
N ASP A 176 -8.43 11.06 19.66
CA ASP A 176 -8.46 11.65 21.01
C ASP A 176 -7.01 11.82 21.53
N SER A 177 -6.21 12.55 20.75
CA SER A 177 -4.75 12.63 20.91
C SER A 177 -4.31 13.64 21.98
N LYS A 178 -3.14 13.39 22.58
CA LYS A 178 -2.42 14.27 23.52
C LYS A 178 -1.29 15.06 22.83
N PRO A 179 -0.70 16.09 23.48
CA PRO A 179 0.32 16.95 22.86
C PRO A 179 1.58 16.24 22.33
N ASN A 180 1.96 15.10 22.91
CA ASN A 180 3.15 14.33 22.49
C ASN A 180 2.82 13.23 21.47
N ASP A 181 1.54 13.04 21.14
CA ASP A 181 1.10 11.99 20.22
C ASP A 181 1.48 12.32 18.78
N HIS A 182 1.59 11.27 17.96
CA HIS A 182 1.88 11.39 16.54
C HIS A 182 0.69 10.91 15.71
N ILE A 183 0.31 11.67 14.70
CA ILE A 183 -0.85 11.36 13.84
C ILE A 183 -0.37 11.16 12.41
N PHE A 184 -0.67 9.99 11.84
CA PHE A 184 -0.51 9.71 10.42
C PHE A 184 -1.86 9.77 9.71
N ILE A 185 -1.95 10.54 8.62
CA ILE A 185 -3.19 10.64 7.83
C ILE A 185 -2.89 10.15 6.43
N TYR A 186 -3.66 9.17 5.96
CA TYR A 186 -3.57 8.65 4.61
C TYR A 186 -4.91 8.72 3.91
N TYR A 187 -4.92 9.39 2.77
CA TYR A 187 -6.08 9.58 1.92
C TYR A 187 -5.79 9.01 0.54
N SER A 188 -6.66 8.12 0.05
CA SER A 188 -6.62 7.58 -1.33
C SER A 188 -7.97 7.77 -2.00
N ASP A 189 -8.01 8.60 -3.05
CA ASP A 189 -9.17 8.78 -3.93
C ASP A 189 -8.80 9.62 -5.18
N HIS A 190 -9.81 10.01 -5.94
CA HIS A 190 -9.82 11.12 -6.87
C HIS A 190 -9.59 12.48 -6.19
N GLY A 191 -9.07 13.42 -6.97
CA GLY A 191 -8.92 14.81 -6.57
C GLY A 191 -8.93 15.75 -7.76
N GLY A 192 -9.01 17.04 -7.46
CA GLY A 192 -8.91 18.14 -8.41
C GLY A 192 -8.16 19.32 -7.80
N PRO A 193 -8.03 20.44 -8.53
CA PRO A 193 -7.37 21.64 -7.99
C PRO A 193 -8.07 22.14 -6.72
N GLY A 194 -7.40 22.00 -5.56
CA GLY A 194 -7.91 22.46 -4.27
C GLY A 194 -9.07 21.64 -3.68
N VAL A 195 -9.35 20.44 -4.20
CA VAL A 195 -10.45 19.60 -3.73
C VAL A 195 -10.06 18.11 -3.75
N LEU A 196 -10.51 17.39 -2.73
CA LEU A 196 -10.43 15.94 -2.65
C LEU A 196 -11.84 15.36 -2.69
N GLY A 197 -12.01 14.18 -3.32
CA GLY A 197 -13.29 13.49 -3.34
C GLY A 197 -13.75 13.06 -1.95
N VAL A 198 -15.03 13.14 -1.69
CA VAL A 198 -15.64 12.36 -0.61
C VAL A 198 -16.91 11.82 -1.22
N TYR A 199 -17.35 10.65 -0.74
CA TYR A 199 -18.60 10.08 -1.20
C TYR A 199 -19.70 11.16 -1.15
N LEU A 200 -20.26 11.45 -2.31
CA LEU A 200 -21.34 12.41 -2.45
C LEU A 200 -22.66 11.66 -2.32
N ASP A 201 -23.35 11.85 -1.20
CA ASP A 201 -24.77 11.51 -1.15
C ASP A 201 -25.56 12.57 -1.92
N ILE A 202 -25.90 12.26 -3.17
CA ILE A 202 -26.73 13.10 -4.03
C ILE A 202 -28.22 13.11 -3.62
N SER A 203 -28.61 12.48 -2.50
CA SER A 203 -30.02 12.41 -2.07
C SER A 203 -30.51 13.52 -1.14
N HIS A 204 -29.67 14.50 -0.77
CA HIS A 204 -30.06 15.61 0.10
C HIS A 204 -30.08 16.97 -0.62
N ASN A 205 -30.93 17.10 -1.65
CA ASN A 205 -31.37 18.40 -2.18
C ASN A 205 -32.89 18.42 -2.34
#